data_AF-A0A1W9VD50-F1
#
_entry.id   AF-A0A1W9VD50-F1
#
_cell.length_a   1.000
_cell.length_b   1.000
_cell.length_c   1.000
_cell.angle_alpha   90.00
_cell.angle_beta   90.00
_cell.angle_gamma   90.00
#
_symmetry.space_group_name_H-M   'P 1'
#
loop_
_entity.id
_entity.type
_entity.pdbx_description
1 polymer ?
#
loop_
_entity_poly.entity_id
_entity_poly.type
_entity_poly.pdbx_seq_one_letter_code
_entity_poly.pdbx_strand_id
1 'polypeptide(L)'
;MIGCFTVNSIYHFGLFLFYRKNYTALYFALINTVALVFNLLNLFHFEFEQKIGSLTFILNSLFFLYFVKSFFPEEFLETLNRIYTAFALFFFLAVLFYPNGLYENAYMYFNKAIMLLMLFSIVYILQALIRALIRRREDSLPILTGMTVLLVFSLSRYFFKESFVRIPNPLGALFF
;
A
#
# COMPACT_ATOMS: atom_id res chain seq x y z
N MET A 1 -10.75 12.34 6.80
CA MET A 1 -9.63 11.50 6.31
C MET A 1 -8.33 11.83 6.99
N ILE A 2 -7.76 13.03 6.76
CA ILE A 2 -6.46 13.46 7.30
C ILE A 2 -6.34 13.22 8.81
N GLY A 3 -7.34 13.63 9.60
CA GLY A 3 -7.35 13.38 11.05
C GLY A 3 -7.30 11.90 11.43
N CYS A 4 -7.97 11.02 10.69
CA CYS A 4 -7.96 9.58 10.94
C CYS A 4 -6.57 8.98 10.68
N PHE A 5 -5.97 9.27 9.53
CA PHE A 5 -4.62 8.79 9.21
C PHE A 5 -3.56 9.35 10.16
N THR A 6 -3.71 10.60 10.60
CA THR A 6 -2.82 11.23 11.58
C THR A 6 -2.90 10.52 12.93
N VAL A 7 -4.11 10.35 13.47
CA VAL A 7 -4.32 9.67 14.75
C VAL A 7 -3.85 8.21 14.68
N ASN A 8 -4.20 7.49 13.62
CA ASN A 8 -3.77 6.10 13.43
C ASN A 8 -2.24 5.97 13.32
N SER A 9 -1.59 6.84 12.55
CA SER A 9 -0.14 6.85 12.41
C SER A 9 0.54 7.11 13.75
N ILE A 10 0.18 8.18 14.46
CA ILE A 10 0.76 8.54 15.77
C ILE A 10 0.52 7.43 16.79
N TYR A 11 -0.70 6.89 16.86
CA TYR A 11 -1.04 5.83 17.80
C TYR A 11 -0.20 4.57 17.57
N HIS A 12 -0.07 4.10 16.31
CA HIS A 12 0.68 2.89 16.02
C HIS A 12 2.21 3.09 16.09
N PHE A 13 2.71 4.30 15.81
CA PHE A 13 4.09 4.66 16.14
C PHE A 13 4.34 4.60 17.64
N GLY A 14 3.42 5.15 18.44
CA GLY A 14 3.45 5.06 19.90
C GLY A 14 3.49 3.61 20.36
N LEU A 15 2.59 2.75 19.84
CA LEU A 15 2.60 1.32 20.13
C LEU A 15 3.93 0.66 19.79
N PHE A 16 4.54 0.97 18.64
CA PHE A 16 5.85 0.42 18.28
C PHE A 16 6.97 0.86 19.23
N LEU A 17 6.94 2.14 19.67
CA LEU A 17 7.93 2.69 20.60
C LEU A 17 7.82 2.09 22.01
N PHE A 18 6.59 1.92 22.51
CA PHE A 18 6.33 1.36 23.85
C PHE A 18 6.44 -0.17 23.86
N TYR A 19 5.90 -0.88 22.86
CA TYR A 19 5.99 -2.32 22.68
C TYR A 19 7.09 -2.67 21.68
N ARG A 20 8.35 -2.43 22.09
CA ARG A 20 9.55 -2.66 21.28
C ARG A 20 9.44 -3.97 20.48
N LYS A 21 9.72 -3.90 19.17
CA LYS A 21 9.64 -5.00 18.18
C LYS A 21 8.23 -5.36 17.69
N ASN A 22 7.20 -4.57 17.97
CA ASN A 22 5.90 -4.72 17.30
C ASN A 22 5.96 -4.17 15.86
N TYR A 23 6.61 -4.91 14.95
CA TYR A 23 6.77 -4.50 13.56
C TYR A 23 5.44 -4.34 12.81
N THR A 24 4.40 -5.08 13.21
CA THR A 24 3.04 -4.90 12.68
C THR A 24 2.55 -3.48 12.90
N ALA A 25 2.70 -2.96 14.13
CA ALA A 25 2.32 -1.58 14.44
C ALA A 25 3.16 -0.57 13.63
N LEU A 26 4.46 -0.81 13.47
CA LEU A 26 5.34 0.05 12.66
C LEU A 26 4.89 0.12 11.20
N TYR A 27 4.70 -1.03 10.53
CA TYR A 27 4.31 -1.04 9.13
C TYR A 27 2.92 -0.44 8.92
N PHE A 28 1.99 -0.69 9.84
CA PHE A 28 0.69 -0.03 9.81
C PHE A 28 0.82 1.49 9.94
N ALA A 29 1.65 1.98 10.86
CA ALA A 29 1.90 3.41 11.02
C ALA A 29 2.50 4.03 9.74
N LEU A 30 3.43 3.32 9.08
CA LEU A 30 4.05 3.76 7.83
C LEU A 30 3.03 3.84 6.69
N ILE A 31 2.15 2.84 6.53
CA ILE A 31 1.06 2.86 5.54
C ILE A 31 0.15 4.08 5.76
N ASN A 32 -0.27 4.31 7.01
CA ASN A 32 -1.11 5.47 7.35
C ASN A 32 -0.38 6.79 7.09
N THR A 33 0.93 6.84 7.31
CA THR A 33 1.74 8.05 7.06
C THR A 33 1.87 8.33 5.56
N VAL A 34 2.11 7.30 4.75
CA VAL A 34 2.16 7.42 3.29
C VAL A 34 0.80 7.89 2.75
N ALA A 35 -0.30 7.31 3.23
CA ALA A 35 -1.66 7.74 2.90
C ALA A 35 -1.92 9.20 3.31
N LEU A 36 -1.49 9.59 4.52
CA LEU A 36 -1.61 10.97 5.00
C LEU A 36 -0.87 11.96 4.09
N VAL A 37 0.40 11.67 3.77
CA VAL A 37 1.23 12.51 2.90
C VAL A 37 0.59 12.67 1.53
N PHE A 38 0.13 11.58 0.92
CA PHE A 38 -0.56 11.62 -0.36
C PHE A 38 -1.84 12.48 -0.32
N ASN A 39 -2.69 12.29 0.69
CA ASN A 39 -3.92 13.05 0.84
C ASN A 39 -3.65 14.54 1.11
N LEU A 40 -2.61 14.88 1.88
CA LEU A 40 -2.21 16.27 2.10
C LEU A 40 -1.73 16.91 0.80
N LEU A 41 -0.90 16.22 0.02
CA LEU A 41 -0.32 16.78 -1.21
C LEU A 41 -1.36 16.97 -2.31
N ASN A 42 -2.37 16.10 -2.40
CA ASN A 42 -3.47 16.26 -3.35
C ASN A 42 -4.33 17.51 -3.08
N LEU A 43 -4.38 18.02 -1.84
CA LEU A 43 -5.15 19.23 -1.53
C LEU A 43 -4.56 20.51 -2.15
N PHE A 44 -3.26 20.52 -2.43
CA PHE A 44 -2.54 21.74 -2.82
C PHE A 44 -2.15 21.77 -4.30
N HIS A 45 -2.52 20.75 -5.10
CA HIS A 45 -2.30 20.65 -6.55
C HIS A 45 -0.89 21.11 -6.97
N PHE A 46 0.11 20.31 -6.61
CA PHE A 46 1.51 20.59 -6.90
C PHE A 46 1.93 20.10 -8.30
N GLU A 47 2.92 20.75 -8.90
CA GLU A 47 3.56 20.30 -10.16
C GLU A 47 4.10 18.86 -10.10
N PHE A 48 4.38 18.36 -8.89
CA PHE A 48 4.93 17.01 -8.66
C PHE A 48 3.88 15.96 -8.31
N GLU A 49 2.58 16.26 -8.43
CA GLU A 49 1.48 15.39 -7.99
C GLU A 49 1.63 13.95 -8.54
N GLN A 50 1.87 13.80 -9.84
CA GLN A 50 2.01 12.48 -10.47
C GLN A 50 3.20 11.70 -9.92
N LYS A 51 4.32 12.38 -9.68
CA LYS A 51 5.56 11.79 -9.18
C LYS A 51 5.41 11.32 -7.74
N ILE A 52 4.81 12.18 -6.91
CA ILE A 52 4.49 11.89 -5.52
C ILE A 52 3.51 10.72 -5.44
N GLY A 53 2.48 10.70 -6.30
CA GLY A 53 1.55 9.58 -6.41
C GLY A 53 2.28 8.27 -6.69
N SER A 54 3.17 8.25 -7.68
CA SER A 54 3.97 7.07 -8.00
C SER A 54 4.87 6.61 -6.83
N LEU A 55 5.56 7.54 -6.15
CA LEU A 55 6.38 7.22 -4.97
C LEU A 55 5.52 6.65 -3.83
N THR A 56 4.34 7.23 -3.61
CA THR A 56 3.37 6.78 -2.62
C THR A 56 2.94 5.35 -2.91
N PHE A 57 2.57 5.03 -4.15
CA PHE A 57 2.17 3.66 -4.53
C PHE A 57 3.28 2.64 -4.32
N ILE A 58 4.53 2.98 -4.67
CA ILE A 58 5.68 2.10 -4.45
C ILE A 58 5.86 1.83 -2.95
N LEU A 59 5.88 2.89 -2.12
CA LEU A 59 6.06 2.75 -0.68
C LEU A 59 4.90 2.00 -0.01
N ASN A 60 3.65 2.31 -0.37
CA ASN A 60 2.49 1.62 0.20
C ASN A 60 2.51 0.13 -0.14
N SER A 61 2.83 -0.23 -1.38
CA SER A 61 2.94 -1.63 -1.79
C SER A 61 4.03 -2.38 -1.00
N LEU A 62 5.18 -1.72 -0.77
CA LEU A 62 6.27 -2.25 0.04
C LEU A 62 5.87 -2.41 1.51
N PHE A 63 5.37 -1.36 2.15
CA PHE A 63 5.00 -1.41 3.56
C PHE A 63 3.83 -2.36 3.81
N PHE A 64 2.88 -2.48 2.87
CA PHE A 64 1.79 -3.43 2.97
C PHE A 64 2.27 -4.90 2.88
N LEU A 65 3.21 -5.20 1.99
CA LEU A 65 3.86 -6.51 1.96
C LEU A 65 4.49 -6.87 3.31
N TYR A 66 5.25 -5.94 3.88
CA TYR A 66 5.92 -6.16 5.16
C TYR A 66 4.97 -6.18 6.36
N PHE A 67 3.87 -5.44 6.30
CA PHE A 67 2.78 -5.51 7.27
C PHE A 67 2.17 -6.92 7.30
N VAL A 68 1.89 -7.53 6.16
CA VAL A 68 1.37 -8.91 6.15
C VAL A 68 2.45 -9.91 6.59
N LYS A 69 3.69 -9.72 6.14
CA LYS A 69 4.84 -10.56 6.55
C LYS A 69 5.03 -10.56 8.07
N SER A 70 4.76 -9.46 8.77
CA SER A 70 4.93 -9.42 10.22
C SER A 70 3.94 -10.28 10.99
N PHE A 71 2.78 -10.63 10.40
CA PHE A 71 1.86 -11.63 10.98
C PHE A 71 2.28 -13.07 10.67
N PHE A 72 2.73 -13.33 9.43
CA PHE A 72 2.99 -14.70 8.95
C PHE A 72 4.40 -14.85 8.36
N PRO A 73 5.48 -14.59 9.12
CA PRO A 73 6.83 -14.53 8.55
C PRO A 73 7.28 -15.83 7.88
N GLU A 74 6.82 -16.98 8.41
CA GLU A 74 7.13 -18.33 7.89
C GLU A 74 6.45 -18.62 6.54
N GLU A 75 5.46 -17.84 6.15
CA GLU A 75 4.74 -18.01 4.89
C GLU A 75 5.36 -17.19 3.74
N PHE A 76 6.38 -16.38 4.04
CA PHE A 76 7.11 -15.58 3.05
C PHE A 76 8.51 -16.13 2.81
N LEU A 77 8.91 -16.15 1.54
CA LEU A 77 10.26 -16.51 1.10
C LEU A 77 11.17 -15.29 1.16
N GLU A 78 12.22 -15.37 1.98
CA GLU A 78 13.14 -14.26 2.20
C GLU A 78 13.81 -13.76 0.92
N THR A 79 14.17 -14.66 0.00
CA THR A 79 14.74 -14.31 -1.31
C THR A 79 13.77 -13.45 -2.13
N LEU A 80 12.49 -13.81 -2.19
CA LEU A 80 11.50 -13.03 -2.94
C LEU A 80 11.26 -11.65 -2.30
N ASN A 81 11.24 -11.57 -0.97
CA ASN A 81 11.13 -10.29 -0.26
C ASN A 81 12.29 -9.35 -0.59
N ARG A 82 13.52 -9.88 -0.62
CA ARG A 82 14.72 -9.10 -0.97
C ARG A 82 14.70 -8.62 -2.41
N ILE A 83 14.34 -9.50 -3.34
CA ILE A 83 14.18 -9.16 -4.76
C ILE A 83 13.12 -8.06 -4.91
N TYR A 84 11.94 -8.27 -4.33
CA TYR A 84 10.85 -7.30 -4.38
C TYR A 84 11.27 -5.94 -3.81
N THR A 85 11.94 -5.93 -2.66
CA THR A 85 12.43 -4.71 -2.02
C THR A 85 13.48 -4.00 -2.87
N ALA A 86 14.41 -4.75 -3.47
CA ALA A 86 15.41 -4.18 -4.37
C ALA A 86 14.74 -3.54 -5.60
N PHE A 87 13.76 -4.20 -6.21
CA PHE A 87 12.98 -3.64 -7.32
C PHE A 87 12.17 -2.41 -6.90
N ALA A 88 11.48 -2.46 -5.76
CA ALA A 88 10.73 -1.34 -5.23
C ALA A 88 11.62 -0.12 -4.97
N LEU A 89 12.78 -0.33 -4.33
CA LEU A 89 13.76 0.73 -4.08
C LEU A 89 14.36 1.26 -5.37
N PHE A 90 14.69 0.39 -6.34
CA PHE A 90 15.17 0.82 -7.65
C PHE A 90 14.16 1.74 -8.34
N PHE A 91 12.88 1.34 -8.43
CA PHE A 91 11.84 2.18 -9.03
C PHE A 91 11.56 3.43 -8.21
N PHE A 92 11.63 3.37 -6.88
CA PHE A 92 11.48 4.53 -6.02
C PHE A 92 12.56 5.57 -6.32
N LEU A 93 13.83 5.16 -6.36
CA LEU A 93 14.94 6.06 -6.68
C LEU A 93 14.88 6.54 -8.12
N ALA A 94 14.52 5.66 -9.07
CA ALA A 94 14.36 6.02 -10.46
C ALA A 94 13.31 7.11 -10.64
N VAL A 95 12.13 6.96 -10.02
CA VAL A 95 11.09 8.00 -10.02
C VAL A 95 11.60 9.24 -9.32
N LEU A 96 12.14 9.14 -8.09
CA LEU A 96 12.57 10.28 -7.27
C LEU A 96 13.57 11.19 -8.00
N PHE A 97 14.57 10.60 -8.64
CA PHE A 97 15.62 11.34 -9.34
C PHE A 97 15.31 11.64 -10.81
N TYR A 98 14.22 11.11 -11.38
CA TYR A 98 13.85 11.43 -12.75
C TYR A 98 13.53 12.93 -12.89
N PRO A 99 14.07 13.65 -13.88
CA PRO A 99 13.77 15.06 -14.08
C PRO A 99 12.27 15.31 -14.30
N ASN A 100 11.70 16.27 -13.58
CA ASN A 100 10.24 16.48 -13.59
C ASN A 100 9.70 16.84 -14.98
N GLY A 101 10.39 17.70 -15.74
CA GLY A 101 9.98 18.07 -17.10
C GLY A 101 10.02 16.91 -18.12
N LEU A 102 10.69 15.81 -17.80
CA LEU A 102 10.68 14.58 -18.62
C LEU A 102 9.73 13.52 -18.06
N TYR A 103 9.34 13.65 -16.79
CA TYR A 103 8.55 12.65 -16.08
C TYR A 103 7.18 12.45 -16.71
N GLU A 104 6.53 13.51 -17.18
CA GLU A 104 5.22 13.42 -17.83
C GLU A 104 5.23 12.51 -19.06
N ASN A 105 6.28 12.60 -19.88
CA ASN A 105 6.46 11.75 -21.06
C ASN A 105 6.77 10.28 -20.67
N ALA A 106 7.53 10.10 -19.60
CA ALA A 106 7.90 8.78 -19.08
C ALA A 106 6.84 8.16 -18.15
N TYR A 107 5.83 8.92 -17.73
CA TYR A 107 4.89 8.57 -16.66
C TYR A 107 4.17 7.27 -16.95
N MET A 108 3.70 7.07 -18.19
CA MET A 108 3.01 5.84 -18.57
C MET A 108 3.89 4.59 -18.37
N TYR A 109 5.20 4.69 -18.64
CA TYR A 109 6.13 3.56 -18.45
C TYR A 109 6.37 3.28 -16.97
N PHE A 110 6.62 4.32 -16.17
CA PHE A 110 6.75 4.17 -14.71
C PHE A 110 5.47 3.61 -14.10
N ASN A 111 4.30 4.15 -14.45
CA ASN A 111 3.03 3.70 -13.93
C ASN A 111 2.75 2.23 -14.27
N LYS A 112 3.05 1.78 -15.49
CA LYS A 112 2.95 0.36 -15.87
C LYS A 112 3.86 -0.52 -15.03
N ALA A 113 5.11 -0.11 -14.81
CA ALA A 113 6.05 -0.87 -13.98
C ALA A 113 5.59 -0.96 -12.51
N ILE A 114 5.10 0.16 -11.95
CA ILE A 114 4.56 0.21 -10.59
C ILE A 114 3.31 -0.66 -10.46
N MET A 115 2.43 -0.64 -11.46
CA MET A 115 1.25 -1.51 -11.49
C MET A 115 1.62 -3.00 -11.48
N LEU A 116 2.63 -3.40 -12.24
CA LEU A 116 3.14 -4.78 -12.22
C LEU A 116 3.74 -5.15 -10.86
N LEU A 117 4.48 -4.24 -10.23
CA LEU A 117 5.03 -4.42 -8.88
C LEU A 117 3.90 -4.61 -7.85
N MET A 118 2.85 -3.78 -7.92
CA MET A 118 1.68 -3.89 -7.05
C MET A 118 0.96 -5.21 -7.27
N LEU A 119 0.71 -5.60 -8.52
CA LEU A 119 0.05 -6.86 -8.86
C LEU A 119 0.82 -8.06 -8.32
N PHE A 120 2.15 -8.06 -8.50
CA PHE A 120 3.02 -9.09 -7.93
C PHE A 120 2.86 -9.15 -6.40
N SER A 121 2.88 -8.01 -5.70
CA SER A 121 2.73 -7.99 -4.23
C SER A 121 1.38 -8.55 -3.78
N ILE A 122 0.29 -8.22 -4.47
CA ILE A 122 -1.07 -8.70 -4.17
C ILE A 122 -1.12 -10.23 -4.33
N VAL A 123 -0.66 -10.74 -5.47
CA VAL A 123 -0.64 -12.20 -5.73
C VAL A 123 0.21 -12.91 -4.68
N TYR A 124 1.36 -12.35 -4.35
CA TYR A 124 2.27 -12.94 -3.37
C TYR A 124 1.69 -12.96 -1.95
N ILE A 125 1.04 -11.87 -1.52
CA ILE A 125 0.33 -11.78 -0.25
C ILE A 125 -0.83 -12.77 -0.20
N LEU A 126 -1.64 -12.87 -1.26
CA LEU A 126 -2.75 -13.82 -1.32
C LEU A 126 -2.25 -15.27 -1.20
N GLN A 127 -1.16 -15.62 -1.89
CA GLN A 127 -0.55 -16.94 -1.75
C GLN A 127 -0.08 -17.20 -0.31
N ALA A 128 0.53 -16.21 0.36
CA ALA A 128 0.96 -16.35 1.74
C ALA A 128 -0.23 -16.51 2.71
N LEU A 129 -1.31 -15.76 2.52
CA LEU A 129 -2.54 -15.88 3.32
C LEU A 129 -3.24 -17.23 3.11
N ILE A 130 -3.29 -17.73 1.88
CA ILE A 130 -3.83 -19.07 1.60
C ILE A 130 -3.00 -20.14 2.30
N ARG A 131 -1.66 -20.05 2.26
CA ARG A 131 -0.79 -20.98 3.01
C ARG A 131 -0.99 -20.88 4.52
N ALA A 132 -1.12 -19.67 5.06
CA ALA A 132 -1.41 -19.42 6.48
C ALA A 132 -2.74 -20.07 6.91
N LEU A 133 -3.77 -19.98 6.06
CA LEU A 133 -5.08 -20.58 6.28
C LEU A 133 -5.01 -22.11 6.25
N ILE A 134 -4.33 -22.70 5.25
CA ILE A 134 -4.15 -24.16 5.15
C ILE A 134 -3.41 -24.70 6.38
N ARG A 135 -2.41 -23.96 6.87
CA ARG A 135 -1.64 -24.28 8.08
C ARG A 135 -2.34 -23.89 9.39
N ARG A 136 -3.58 -23.37 9.31
CA ARG A 136 -4.42 -22.99 10.45
C ARG A 136 -3.74 -22.04 11.42
N ARG A 137 -3.00 -21.05 10.91
CA ARG A 137 -2.41 -20.00 11.76
C ARG A 137 -3.52 -19.19 12.41
N GLU A 138 -3.35 -18.91 13.70
CA GLU A 138 -4.19 -17.95 14.42
C GLU A 138 -4.14 -16.58 13.70
N ASP A 139 -5.23 -15.82 13.76
CA ASP A 139 -5.41 -14.53 13.07
C ASP A 139 -5.44 -14.54 11.53
N SER A 140 -5.24 -15.69 10.87
CA SER A 140 -5.29 -15.79 9.40
C SER A 140 -6.67 -15.46 8.83
N LEU A 141 -7.74 -15.91 9.49
CA LEU A 141 -9.11 -15.71 9.02
C LEU A 141 -9.53 -14.23 9.05
N PRO A 142 -9.38 -13.47 10.16
CA PRO A 142 -9.65 -12.03 10.18
C PRO A 142 -8.84 -11.24 9.13
N ILE A 143 -7.55 -11.55 8.96
CA ILE A 143 -6.69 -10.85 7.99
C ILE A 143 -7.14 -11.15 6.56
N LEU A 144 -7.46 -12.41 6.25
CA LEU A 144 -7.98 -12.78 4.94
C LEU A 144 -9.31 -12.09 4.64
N THR A 145 -10.24 -12.07 5.61
CA THR A 145 -11.53 -11.37 5.42
C THR A 145 -11.32 -9.88 5.19
N GLY A 146 -10.46 -9.23 5.99
CA GLY A 146 -10.09 -7.83 5.78
C GLY A 146 -9.53 -7.59 4.38
N MET A 147 -8.58 -8.43 3.94
CA MET A 147 -7.96 -8.33 2.61
C MET A 147 -8.98 -8.56 1.48
N THR A 148 -9.89 -9.53 1.62
CA THR A 148 -10.95 -9.78 0.64
C THR A 148 -11.88 -8.58 0.53
N VAL A 149 -12.29 -7.98 1.66
CA VAL A 149 -13.10 -6.75 1.64
C VAL A 149 -12.35 -5.64 0.90
N LEU A 150 -11.07 -5.41 1.22
CA LEU A 150 -10.26 -4.40 0.54
C LEU A 150 -10.17 -4.63 -0.98
N LEU A 151 -9.94 -5.88 -1.40
CA LEU A 151 -9.87 -6.24 -2.81
C LEU A 151 -11.21 -6.07 -3.51
N VAL A 152 -12.32 -6.51 -2.90
CA VAL A 152 -13.66 -6.36 -3.47
C VAL A 152 -14.00 -4.88 -3.63
N PHE A 153 -13.76 -4.05 -2.60
CA PHE A 153 -13.99 -2.61 -2.68
C PHE A 153 -13.09 -1.95 -3.73
N SER A 154 -11.81 -2.33 -3.80
CA SER A 154 -10.87 -1.80 -4.80
C SER A 154 -11.32 -2.15 -6.22
N LEU A 155 -11.69 -3.42 -6.46
CA LEU A 155 -12.18 -3.90 -7.76
C LEU A 155 -13.53 -3.27 -8.12
N SER A 156 -14.43 -3.12 -7.15
CA SER A 156 -15.73 -2.47 -7.36
C SER A 156 -15.55 -1.08 -7.96
N ARG A 157 -14.54 -0.32 -7.52
CA ARG A 157 -14.26 1.00 -8.08
C ARG A 157 -13.81 0.96 -9.55
N TYR A 158 -13.19 -0.13 -10.00
CA TYR A 158 -12.85 -0.31 -11.42
C TYR A 158 -14.11 -0.67 -12.24
N PHE A 159 -14.96 -1.56 -11.73
CA PHE A 159 -16.17 -2.00 -12.45
C PHE A 159 -17.28 -0.92 -12.47
N PHE A 160 -17.44 -0.16 -11.39
CA PHE A 160 -18.47 0.88 -11.26
C PHE A 160 -18.05 2.25 -11.84
N LYS A 161 -16.81 2.41 -12.32
CA LYS A 161 -16.38 3.67 -12.95
C LYS A 161 -17.03 3.91 -14.31
N GLU A 162 -17.45 2.85 -15.00
CA GLU A 162 -18.07 2.92 -16.33
C GLU A 162 -19.59 2.80 -16.32
N SER A 163 -20.20 2.40 -15.21
CA SER A 163 -21.65 2.20 -15.14
C SER A 163 -22.23 2.62 -13.78
N PHE A 164 -23.11 3.61 -13.84
CA PHE A 164 -24.07 4.04 -12.80
C PHE A 164 -23.62 5.01 -11.67
N VAL A 165 -24.14 6.23 -11.80
CA VAL A 165 -24.65 7.13 -10.74
C VAL A 165 -23.62 7.84 -9.85
N ARG A 166 -23.67 9.19 -9.91
CA ARG A 166 -23.16 10.11 -8.89
C ARG A 166 -23.90 9.89 -7.57
N ILE A 167 -23.56 8.83 -6.84
CA ILE A 167 -23.97 8.70 -5.44
C ILE A 167 -22.95 9.52 -4.63
N PRO A 168 -23.39 10.51 -3.83
CA PRO A 168 -22.49 11.21 -2.94
C PRO A 168 -21.85 10.18 -2.01
N ASN A 169 -20.54 10.22 -1.90
CA ASN A 169 -19.74 9.15 -1.34
C ASN A 169 -19.47 9.40 0.15
N PRO A 170 -20.25 8.85 1.11
CA PRO A 170 -19.97 9.04 2.54
C PRO A 170 -18.77 8.20 3.03
N LEU A 171 -18.32 7.23 2.23
CA LEU A 171 -17.28 6.26 2.61
C LEU A 171 -16.04 6.31 1.72
N GLY A 172 -15.96 7.29 0.82
CA GLY A 172 -14.81 7.56 -0.05
C GLY A 172 -13.59 8.05 0.69
N ALA A 173 -13.52 7.79 1.97
CA ALA A 173 -12.54 8.29 2.92
C ALA A 173 -11.66 7.21 3.54
N LEU A 174 -12.02 5.93 3.34
CA LEU A 174 -11.43 4.85 4.11
C LEU A 174 -10.26 4.17 3.42
N PHE A 175 -10.12 4.26 2.10
CA PHE A 175 -9.00 3.63 1.40
C PHE A 175 -8.56 4.46 0.19
N PHE A 176 -7.46 5.19 0.39
CA PHE A 176 -6.59 5.78 -0.61
C PHE A 176 -5.15 5.53 -0.19
#